data_AF-A0A2I2A6Z3-F1
#
_entry.id   AF-A0A2I2A6Z3-F1
#
_cell.length_a   1.000
_cell.length_b   1.000
_cell.length_c   1.000
_cell.angle_alpha   90.00
_cell.angle_beta   90.00
_cell.angle_gamma   90.00
#
_symmetry.space_group_name_H-M   'P 1'
#
loop_
_entity.id
_entity.type
_entity.pdbx_description
1 polymer ?
#
loop_
_entity_poly.entity_id
_entity_poly.type
_entity_poly.pdbx_seq_one_letter_code
_entity_poly.pdbx_strand_id
1 'polypeptide(L)'
;MSDSIVLVGLPGAGKKRFQRAFCQTFPQVTVESVGSKHCADASLHLRSESQIWCVIDCRSPLLSTTAEAYLKTLLAESTAVVLSFVSEAELSMQVYWQNWLKKNDSKQLPRKRWQGLELVDKTGWQSVSQPVSLVSLKAIRQEQKPFQTHSMAFGDLSTSKRFHLEHLLMVLDAAKNNLAMDLWRVKGCLFTYDYDHPVAIEMTPSRCDVFAADSESDQAFLELLGPQFDQAWLDQAIGACQL
;
A
#
# COMPACT_ATOMS: atom_id res chain seq x y z
N MET A 1 -19.76 -21.67 5.00
CA MET A 1 -19.33 -20.36 4.46
C MET A 1 -17.82 -20.32 4.55
N SER A 2 -17.12 -19.82 3.54
CA SER A 2 -15.66 -19.78 3.61
C SER A 2 -15.21 -18.67 4.57
N ASP A 3 -14.48 -19.03 5.60
CA ASP A 3 -13.91 -18.10 6.58
C ASP A 3 -12.58 -17.51 6.07
N SER A 4 -12.61 -16.98 4.85
CA SER A 4 -11.43 -16.57 4.09
C SER A 4 -11.63 -15.24 3.40
N ILE A 5 -10.73 -14.29 3.70
CA ILE A 5 -10.69 -12.98 3.06
C ILE A 5 -9.32 -12.79 2.40
N VAL A 6 -9.34 -12.37 1.14
CA VAL A 6 -8.15 -11.94 0.40
C VAL A 6 -8.19 -10.42 0.27
N LEU A 7 -7.22 -9.74 0.87
CA LEU A 7 -7.06 -8.29 0.77
C LEU A 7 -6.22 -7.94 -0.46
N VAL A 8 -6.83 -7.19 -1.38
CA VAL A 8 -6.17 -6.57 -2.54
C VAL A 8 -6.15 -5.05 -2.37
N GLY A 9 -5.40 -4.35 -3.20
CA GLY A 9 -5.31 -2.89 -3.17
C GLY A 9 -3.91 -2.39 -3.51
N LEU A 10 -3.79 -1.09 -3.74
CA LEU A 10 -2.50 -0.48 -4.06
C LEU A 10 -1.45 -0.69 -2.96
N PRO A 11 -0.15 -0.68 -3.29
CA PRO A 11 0.90 -0.57 -2.28
C PRO A 11 0.66 0.63 -1.35
N GLY A 12 0.88 0.46 -0.05
CA GLY A 12 0.63 1.53 0.91
C GLY A 12 -0.81 1.66 1.40
N ALA A 13 -1.77 0.99 0.77
CA ALA A 13 -3.20 1.12 1.11
C ALA A 13 -3.65 0.59 2.48
N GLY A 14 -2.74 0.33 3.43
CA GLY A 14 -3.10 -0.09 4.78
C GLY A 14 -3.50 -1.56 4.95
N LYS A 15 -3.37 -2.42 3.92
CA LYS A 15 -3.77 -3.85 3.96
C LYS A 15 -3.26 -4.61 5.18
N LYS A 16 -1.96 -4.52 5.49
CA LYS A 16 -1.36 -5.22 6.66
C LYS A 16 -1.91 -4.71 7.99
N ARG A 17 -2.15 -3.40 8.12
CA ARG A 17 -2.71 -2.79 9.32
C ARG A 17 -4.17 -3.21 9.49
N PHE A 18 -4.94 -3.22 8.40
CA PHE A 18 -6.31 -3.75 8.40
C PHE A 18 -6.34 -5.24 8.76
N GLN A 19 -5.48 -6.07 8.15
CA GLN A 19 -5.36 -7.48 8.45
C GLN A 19 -5.10 -7.73 9.94
N ARG A 20 -4.14 -7.01 10.53
CA ARG A 20 -3.83 -7.12 11.97
C ARG A 20 -5.04 -6.78 12.83
N ALA A 21 -5.67 -5.63 12.59
CA ALA A 21 -6.87 -5.19 13.30
C ALA A 21 -8.04 -6.19 13.13
N PHE A 22 -8.22 -6.73 11.92
CA PHE A 22 -9.27 -7.68 11.62
C PHE A 22 -9.04 -9.03 12.32
N CYS A 23 -7.83 -9.58 12.26
CA CYS A 23 -7.46 -10.83 12.94
C CYS A 23 -7.54 -10.70 14.47
N GLN A 24 -7.28 -9.52 15.02
CA GLN A 24 -7.49 -9.26 16.46
C GLN A 24 -8.98 -9.34 16.83
N THR A 25 -9.87 -8.81 16.00
CA THR A 25 -11.33 -8.90 16.21
C THR A 25 -11.89 -10.29 15.91
N PHE A 26 -11.38 -10.96 14.87
CA PHE A 26 -11.90 -12.22 14.33
C PHE A 26 -10.75 -13.24 14.11
N PRO A 27 -10.18 -13.81 15.19
CA PRO A 27 -8.99 -14.68 15.11
C PRO A 27 -9.22 -15.99 14.36
N GLN A 28 -10.47 -16.44 14.23
CA GLN A 28 -10.87 -17.63 13.49
C GLN A 28 -10.86 -17.43 11.97
N VAL A 29 -10.87 -16.18 11.50
CA VAL A 29 -10.96 -15.86 10.07
C VAL A 29 -9.56 -15.81 9.49
N THR A 30 -9.35 -16.56 8.41
CA THR A 30 -8.09 -16.41 7.68
C THR A 30 -8.16 -15.17 6.81
N VAL A 31 -7.21 -14.27 7.00
CA VAL A 31 -7.05 -13.09 6.16
C VAL A 31 -5.68 -13.15 5.52
N GLU A 32 -5.64 -13.14 4.20
CA GLU A 32 -4.40 -13.07 3.41
C GLU A 32 -4.32 -11.73 2.71
N SER A 33 -3.15 -11.07 2.78
CA SER A 33 -2.91 -9.83 2.03
C SER A 33 -2.07 -10.15 0.80
N VAL A 34 -2.55 -9.73 -0.37
CA VAL A 34 -1.76 -9.78 -1.59
C VAL A 34 -0.67 -8.72 -1.51
N GLY A 35 0.56 -9.15 -1.23
CA GLY A 35 1.75 -8.31 -1.20
C GLY A 35 2.40 -8.16 -2.57
N SER A 36 3.30 -7.17 -2.69
CA SER A 36 4.13 -6.96 -3.89
C SER A 36 5.33 -7.90 -3.98
N LYS A 37 5.86 -8.37 -2.84
CA LYS A 37 6.92 -9.38 -2.77
C LYS A 37 6.26 -10.75 -2.68
N HIS A 38 6.46 -11.59 -3.71
CA HIS A 38 6.16 -13.03 -3.80
C HIS A 38 5.57 -13.66 -2.53
N CYS A 39 4.31 -13.35 -2.20
CA CYS A 39 3.59 -14.14 -1.22
C CYS A 39 3.16 -15.38 -1.99
N ALA A 40 3.97 -16.43 -1.80
CA ALA A 40 3.99 -17.67 -2.54
C ALA A 40 2.58 -18.11 -2.95
N ASP A 41 2.40 -18.38 -4.25
CA ASP A 41 1.16 -18.90 -4.83
C ASP A 41 0.62 -20.13 -4.07
N ALA A 42 1.48 -20.84 -3.33
CA ALA A 42 1.18 -22.00 -2.52
C ALA A 42 -0.04 -21.88 -1.58
N SER A 43 -0.30 -20.74 -0.92
CA SER A 43 -1.45 -20.63 0.00
C SER A 43 -2.79 -20.45 -0.73
N LEU A 44 -2.79 -19.78 -1.88
CA LEU A 44 -3.98 -19.56 -2.72
C LEU A 44 -4.35 -20.79 -3.55
N HIS A 45 -3.54 -21.84 -3.56
CA HIS A 45 -3.87 -23.11 -4.21
C HIS A 45 -4.80 -24.00 -3.38
N LEU A 46 -4.91 -23.76 -2.06
CA LEU A 46 -5.68 -24.63 -1.17
C LEU A 46 -7.16 -24.23 -1.02
N ARG A 47 -7.59 -23.08 -1.57
CA ARG A 47 -8.94 -22.55 -1.36
C ARG A 47 -9.64 -22.30 -2.69
N SER A 48 -10.83 -22.89 -2.86
CA SER A 48 -11.68 -22.70 -4.04
C SER A 48 -12.45 -21.38 -3.99
N GLU A 49 -12.86 -20.93 -2.81
CA GLU A 49 -13.72 -19.75 -2.62
C GLU A 49 -13.22 -18.84 -1.50
N SER A 50 -13.25 -17.53 -1.70
CA SER A 50 -12.96 -16.53 -0.67
C SER A 50 -13.64 -15.21 -0.99
N GLN A 51 -13.80 -14.35 0.03
CA GLN A 51 -14.17 -12.96 -0.20
C GLN A 51 -12.94 -12.16 -0.61
N ILE A 52 -13.05 -11.34 -1.65
CA ILE A 52 -11.96 -10.47 -2.12
C ILE A 52 -12.30 -9.04 -1.74
N TRP A 53 -11.50 -8.41 -0.89
CA TRP A 53 -11.76 -7.06 -0.40
C TRP A 53 -10.68 -6.10 -0.92
N CYS A 54 -11.09 -5.09 -1.68
CA CYS A 54 -10.19 -4.04 -2.15
C CYS A 54 -10.00 -2.96 -1.09
N VAL A 55 -8.79 -2.83 -0.58
CA VAL A 55 -8.42 -1.79 0.39
C VAL A 55 -7.90 -0.57 -0.34
N ILE A 56 -8.49 0.59 -0.04
CA ILE A 56 -8.18 1.89 -0.64
C ILE A 56 -7.74 2.86 0.46
N ASP A 57 -6.60 3.52 0.29
CA ASP A 57 -6.20 4.65 1.15
C ASP A 57 -7.01 5.88 0.79
N CYS A 58 -7.81 6.38 1.73
CA CYS A 58 -8.67 7.53 1.47
C CYS A 58 -8.01 8.89 1.74
N ARG A 59 -6.75 8.94 2.18
CA ARG A 59 -6.11 10.18 2.63
C ARG A 59 -5.65 11.10 1.49
N SER A 60 -5.54 10.59 0.28
CA SER A 60 -5.12 11.36 -0.89
C SER A 60 -5.94 10.96 -2.13
N PRO A 61 -6.03 11.82 -3.15
CA PRO A 61 -6.59 11.42 -4.44
C PRO A 61 -5.63 10.45 -5.13
N LEU A 62 -6.09 9.79 -6.19
CA LEU A 62 -5.24 8.98 -7.05
C LEU A 62 -4.89 9.78 -8.31
N LEU A 63 -3.63 10.21 -8.42
CA LEU A 63 -3.16 11.05 -9.51
C LEU A 63 -2.43 10.28 -10.62
N SER A 64 -1.92 9.09 -10.31
CA SER A 64 -1.25 8.23 -11.29
C SER A 64 -2.29 7.45 -12.10
N THR A 65 -2.29 7.65 -13.43
CA THR A 65 -3.18 6.95 -14.37
C THR A 65 -2.89 5.45 -14.41
N THR A 66 -1.63 5.05 -14.26
CA THR A 66 -1.20 3.65 -14.22
C THR A 66 -1.68 2.96 -12.94
N ALA A 67 -1.52 3.62 -11.78
CA ALA A 67 -2.07 3.14 -10.52
C ALA A 67 -3.61 3.11 -10.52
N GLU A 68 -4.26 4.08 -11.17
CA GLU A 68 -5.71 4.11 -11.32
C GLU A 68 -6.23 2.94 -12.17
N ALA A 69 -5.62 2.68 -13.33
CA ALA A 69 -5.98 1.55 -14.17
C ALA A 69 -5.84 0.22 -13.40
N TYR A 70 -4.75 0.06 -12.66
CA TYR A 70 -4.52 -1.11 -11.82
C TYR A 70 -5.57 -1.27 -10.71
N LEU A 71 -5.92 -0.19 -10.02
CA LEU A 71 -6.96 -0.21 -9.00
C LEU A 71 -8.33 -0.59 -9.57
N LYS A 72 -8.66 -0.14 -10.79
CA LYS A 72 -9.90 -0.56 -11.48
C LYS A 72 -9.92 -2.05 -11.77
N THR A 73 -8.80 -2.64 -12.21
CA THR A 73 -8.69 -4.09 -12.40
C THR A 73 -8.93 -4.84 -11.09
N LEU A 74 -8.33 -4.39 -9.99
CA LEU A 74 -8.56 -5.00 -8.67
C LEU A 74 -10.02 -4.87 -8.22
N LEU A 75 -10.64 -3.71 -8.47
CA LEU A 75 -12.02 -3.44 -8.11
C LEU A 75 -12.99 -4.36 -8.88
N ALA A 76 -12.72 -4.63 -10.15
CA ALA A 76 -13.53 -5.51 -10.98
C ALA A 76 -13.66 -6.92 -10.40
N GLU A 77 -12.64 -7.44 -9.74
CA GLU A 77 -12.66 -8.78 -9.10
C GLU A 77 -13.08 -8.76 -7.64
N SER A 78 -13.20 -7.57 -7.05
CA SER A 78 -13.49 -7.46 -5.64
C SER A 78 -14.96 -7.74 -5.36
N THR A 79 -15.20 -8.27 -4.17
CA THR A 79 -16.53 -8.53 -3.61
C THR A 79 -16.95 -7.46 -2.61
N ALA A 80 -16.00 -6.69 -2.09
CA ALA A 80 -16.23 -5.55 -1.22
C ALA A 80 -15.09 -4.52 -1.35
N VAL A 81 -15.34 -3.32 -0.84
CA VAL A 81 -14.35 -2.24 -0.73
C VAL A 81 -14.15 -1.87 0.74
N VAL A 82 -12.90 -1.78 1.17
CA VAL A 82 -12.49 -1.24 2.46
C VAL A 82 -11.87 0.13 2.23
N LEU A 83 -12.57 1.17 2.65
CA LEU A 83 -12.03 2.53 2.73
C LEU A 83 -11.19 2.63 4.00
N SER A 84 -9.87 2.73 3.86
CA SER A 84 -8.93 2.79 4.97
C SER A 84 -8.59 4.24 5.35
N PHE A 85 -8.25 4.43 6.63
CA PHE A 85 -7.86 5.73 7.21
C PHE A 85 -8.92 6.83 7.06
N VAL A 86 -10.21 6.47 7.16
CA VAL A 86 -11.31 7.40 6.92
C VAL A 86 -11.30 8.58 7.90
N SER A 87 -10.86 8.40 9.15
CA SER A 87 -10.76 9.49 10.14
C SER A 87 -9.56 10.42 9.91
N GLU A 88 -8.52 9.95 9.22
CA GLU A 88 -7.36 10.77 8.82
C GLU A 88 -7.61 11.50 7.49
N ALA A 89 -8.60 11.06 6.72
CA ALA A 89 -8.95 11.65 5.44
C ALA A 89 -9.85 12.89 5.62
N GLU A 90 -9.44 14.01 5.01
CA GLU A 90 -10.28 15.20 4.91
C GLU A 90 -11.63 14.89 4.26
N LEU A 91 -12.66 15.69 4.60
CA LEU A 91 -14.00 15.54 4.02
C LEU A 91 -13.99 15.61 2.49
N SER A 92 -13.14 16.48 1.93
CA SER A 92 -12.91 16.60 0.48
C SER A 92 -12.47 15.28 -0.14
N MET A 93 -11.53 14.57 0.50
CA MET A 93 -11.01 13.28 0.05
C MET A 93 -12.04 12.16 0.19
N GLN A 94 -12.84 12.19 1.26
CA GLN A 94 -13.94 11.24 1.40
C GLN A 94 -14.99 11.41 0.29
N VAL A 95 -15.32 12.65 -0.08
CA VAL A 95 -16.20 12.97 -1.20
C VAL A 95 -15.58 12.54 -2.53
N TYR A 96 -14.29 12.80 -2.73
CA TYR A 96 -13.55 12.35 -3.91
C TYR A 96 -13.68 10.84 -4.10
N TRP A 97 -13.36 10.02 -3.09
CA TRP A 97 -13.41 8.57 -3.20
C TRP A 97 -14.83 8.02 -3.37
N GLN A 98 -15.82 8.64 -2.73
CA GLN A 98 -17.23 8.32 -2.97
C GLN A 98 -17.61 8.53 -4.44
N ASN A 99 -17.21 9.66 -5.02
CA ASN A 99 -17.49 9.98 -6.42
C ASN A 99 -16.69 9.11 -7.39
N TRP A 100 -15.41 8.84 -7.08
CA TRP A 100 -14.56 7.96 -7.87
C TRP A 100 -15.15 6.54 -7.91
N LEU A 101 -15.58 6.00 -6.77
CA LEU A 101 -16.23 4.70 -6.72
C LEU A 101 -17.55 4.71 -7.48
N LYS A 102 -18.42 5.73 -7.31
CA LYS A 102 -19.67 5.82 -8.10
C LYS A 102 -19.45 5.76 -9.62
N LYS A 103 -18.32 6.28 -10.11
CA LYS A 103 -17.96 6.28 -11.54
C LYS A 103 -17.33 4.97 -12.01
N ASN A 104 -16.58 4.29 -11.15
CA ASN A 104 -15.71 3.18 -11.55
C ASN A 104 -16.11 1.81 -10.98
N ASP A 105 -17.00 1.78 -10.00
CA ASP A 105 -17.57 0.58 -9.38
C ASP A 105 -18.94 0.25 -10.00
N SER A 106 -18.92 -0.47 -11.13
CA SER A 106 -20.16 -0.85 -11.84
C SER A 106 -21.03 -1.82 -11.04
N LYS A 107 -20.44 -2.59 -10.12
CA LYS A 107 -21.11 -3.60 -9.29
C LYS A 107 -21.75 -3.02 -8.03
N GLN A 108 -21.47 -1.75 -7.72
CA GLN A 108 -21.89 -1.09 -6.47
C GLN A 108 -21.51 -1.92 -5.25
N LEU A 109 -20.22 -2.29 -5.19
CA LEU A 109 -19.71 -3.16 -4.16
C LEU A 109 -20.00 -2.60 -2.75
N PRO A 110 -20.31 -3.49 -1.79
CA PRO A 110 -20.49 -3.13 -0.40
C PRO A 110 -19.23 -2.48 0.16
N ARG A 111 -19.40 -1.41 0.94
CA ARG A 111 -18.31 -0.53 1.39
C ARG A 111 -18.19 -0.56 2.91
N LYS A 112 -17.05 -1.02 3.42
CA LYS A 112 -16.69 -0.89 4.83
C LYS A 112 -15.79 0.34 5.00
N ARG A 113 -16.18 1.23 5.91
CA ARG A 113 -15.34 2.35 6.34
C ARG A 113 -14.55 1.92 7.56
N TRP A 114 -13.22 1.93 7.43
CA TRP A 114 -12.32 1.63 8.53
C TRP A 114 -11.51 2.89 8.88
N GLN A 115 -11.55 3.24 10.16
CA GLN A 115 -10.95 4.48 10.66
C GLN A 115 -9.41 4.40 10.70
N GLY A 116 -8.81 3.22 10.61
CA GLY A 116 -7.37 3.05 10.80
C GLY A 116 -6.99 2.73 12.25
N LEU A 117 -7.95 2.81 13.19
CA LEU A 117 -7.76 2.40 14.58
C LEU A 117 -7.92 0.87 14.74
N GLU A 118 -7.34 0.34 15.82
CA GLU A 118 -7.00 -1.08 16.04
C GLU A 118 -8.17 -2.06 15.97
N LEU A 119 -9.42 -1.61 16.05
CA LEU A 119 -10.58 -2.49 16.09
C LEU A 119 -11.46 -2.34 14.86
N VAL A 120 -11.72 -3.47 14.22
CA VAL A 120 -12.81 -3.61 13.25
C VAL A 120 -14.10 -3.83 14.04
N ASP A 121 -15.18 -3.19 13.61
CA ASP A 121 -16.52 -3.41 14.16
C ASP A 121 -16.89 -4.90 14.15
N LYS A 122 -17.34 -5.41 15.30
CA LYS A 122 -17.59 -6.82 15.61
C LYS A 122 -18.77 -7.42 14.85
N THR A 123 -19.55 -6.61 14.13
CA THR A 123 -20.79 -7.06 13.50
C THR A 123 -20.63 -7.38 12.01
N GLY A 124 -21.17 -8.54 11.62
CA GLY A 124 -21.67 -8.80 10.27
C GLY A 124 -20.62 -8.85 9.14
N TRP A 125 -19.35 -9.14 9.41
CA TRP A 125 -18.34 -9.19 8.34
C TRP A 125 -18.69 -10.22 7.24
N GLN A 126 -19.29 -11.36 7.62
CA GLN A 126 -19.72 -12.41 6.69
C GLN A 126 -20.84 -11.93 5.75
N SER A 127 -21.69 -11.00 6.22
CA SER A 127 -22.75 -10.40 5.41
C SER A 127 -22.27 -9.26 4.51
N VAL A 128 -21.00 -8.85 4.63
CA VAL A 128 -20.46 -7.77 3.80
C VAL A 128 -20.46 -8.20 2.33
N SER A 129 -20.01 -9.40 1.99
CA SER A 129 -20.00 -9.87 0.60
C SER A 129 -20.10 -11.39 0.49
N GLN A 130 -20.42 -11.86 -0.72
CA GLN A 130 -20.46 -13.30 -1.01
C GLN A 130 -19.06 -13.78 -1.46
N PRO A 131 -18.62 -14.98 -1.04
CA PRO A 131 -17.40 -15.59 -1.56
C PRO A 131 -17.48 -15.80 -3.07
N VAL A 132 -16.33 -15.66 -3.75
CA VAL A 132 -16.18 -15.91 -5.18
C VAL A 132 -15.01 -16.85 -5.44
N SER A 133 -15.02 -17.47 -6.62
CA SER A 133 -13.90 -18.31 -7.07
C SER A 133 -12.62 -17.49 -7.26
N LEU A 134 -11.51 -17.99 -6.74
CA LEU A 134 -10.20 -17.31 -6.83
C LEU A 134 -9.50 -17.46 -8.18
N VAL A 135 -10.10 -18.17 -9.15
CA VAL A 135 -9.51 -18.39 -10.48
C VAL A 135 -9.27 -17.06 -11.21
N SER A 136 -10.20 -16.12 -11.13
CA SER A 136 -10.10 -14.82 -11.82
C SER A 136 -8.97 -13.94 -11.29
N LEU A 137 -8.67 -13.98 -9.98
CA LEU A 137 -7.55 -13.24 -9.40
C LEU A 137 -6.19 -13.74 -9.89
N LYS A 138 -6.07 -15.05 -10.18
CA LYS A 138 -4.82 -15.62 -10.70
C LYS A 138 -4.54 -15.11 -12.11
N ALA A 139 -5.57 -15.02 -12.95
CA ALA A 139 -5.44 -14.48 -14.31
C ALA A 139 -4.93 -13.04 -14.30
N ILE A 140 -5.52 -12.17 -13.47
CA ILE A 140 -5.08 -10.77 -13.36
C ILE A 140 -3.65 -10.62 -12.88
N ARG A 141 -3.20 -11.46 -11.94
CA ARG A 141 -1.79 -11.45 -11.50
C ARG A 141 -0.82 -11.85 -12.62
N GLN A 142 -1.23 -12.78 -13.48
CA GLN A 142 -0.39 -13.23 -14.59
C GLN A 142 -0.31 -12.20 -15.72
N GLU A 143 -1.39 -11.45 -15.95
CA GLU A 143 -1.44 -10.39 -16.96
C GLU A 143 -0.74 -9.09 -16.52
N GLN A 144 -0.63 -8.86 -15.21
CA GLN A 144 0.01 -7.66 -14.68
C GLN A 144 1.53 -7.82 -14.63
N LYS A 145 2.26 -6.82 -15.14
CA LYS A 145 3.72 -6.75 -14.98
C LYS A 145 4.06 -6.81 -13.49
N PRO A 146 5.01 -7.67 -13.07
CA PRO A 146 5.41 -7.73 -11.67
C PRO A 146 5.96 -6.38 -11.24
N PHE A 147 5.64 -5.97 -10.02
CA PHE A 147 6.26 -4.78 -9.44
C PHE A 147 7.76 -5.00 -9.28
N GLN A 148 8.54 -4.03 -9.74
CA GLN A 148 9.93 -3.93 -9.38
C GLN A 148 10.00 -3.48 -7.92
N THR A 149 10.79 -4.19 -7.12
CA THR A 149 11.13 -3.76 -5.77
C THR A 149 12.61 -3.49 -5.71
N HIS A 150 12.97 -2.33 -5.19
CA HIS A 150 14.36 -1.96 -4.94
C HIS A 150 14.53 -1.64 -3.47
N SER A 151 15.44 -2.33 -2.81
CA SER A 151 15.66 -2.21 -1.37
C SER A 151 17.10 -1.84 -1.13
N MET A 152 17.31 -0.65 -0.56
CA MET A 152 18.62 -0.16 -0.16
C MET A 152 18.72 -0.23 1.35
N ALA A 153 19.68 -1.02 1.84
CA ALA A 153 20.03 -1.10 3.25
C ALA A 153 21.29 -0.27 3.50
N PHE A 154 21.25 0.60 4.50
CA PHE A 154 22.35 1.50 4.86
C PHE A 154 23.03 1.10 6.18
N GLY A 155 22.68 -0.07 6.74
CA GLY A 155 23.20 -0.59 8.00
C GLY A 155 22.40 -0.13 9.21
N ASP A 156 23.01 -0.17 10.39
CA ASP A 156 22.37 0.24 11.64
C ASP A 156 22.14 1.75 11.65
N LEU A 157 20.96 2.20 12.09
CA LEU A 157 20.59 3.63 12.14
C LEU A 157 21.66 4.46 12.85
N SER A 158 22.13 4.00 14.00
CA SER A 158 23.13 4.71 14.81
C SER A 158 24.49 4.90 14.13
N THR A 159 24.83 4.09 13.13
CA THR A 159 26.11 4.12 12.42
C THR A 159 25.99 4.55 10.95
N SER A 160 24.77 4.55 10.43
CA SER A 160 24.46 4.95 9.06
C SER A 160 24.81 6.41 8.80
N LYS A 161 25.22 6.72 7.57
CA LYS A 161 25.40 8.11 7.14
C LYS A 161 24.06 8.84 7.21
N ARG A 162 24.11 10.09 7.68
CA ARG A 162 22.95 10.98 7.69
C ARG A 162 22.64 11.43 6.27
N PHE A 163 21.35 11.64 6.00
CA PHE A 163 20.84 12.16 4.74
C PHE A 163 20.45 13.62 4.86
N HIS A 164 20.64 14.39 3.80
CA HIS A 164 19.93 15.66 3.62
C HIS A 164 18.48 15.36 3.21
N LEU A 165 17.54 15.57 4.13
CA LEU A 165 16.15 15.17 3.90
C LEU A 165 15.55 15.89 2.68
N GLU A 166 15.76 17.19 2.57
CA GLU A 166 15.23 17.99 1.46
C GLU A 166 15.75 17.51 0.10
N HIS A 167 17.04 17.15 0.02
CA HIS A 167 17.63 16.61 -1.20
C HIS A 167 17.02 15.26 -1.56
N LEU A 168 16.80 14.38 -0.58
CA LEU A 168 16.17 13.10 -0.80
C LEU A 168 14.73 13.26 -1.31
N LEU A 169 13.95 14.15 -0.70
CA LEU A 169 12.58 14.43 -1.14
C LEU A 169 12.55 15.02 -2.56
N MET A 170 13.49 15.91 -2.88
CA MET A 170 13.65 16.46 -4.23
C MET A 170 14.00 15.37 -5.25
N VAL A 171 14.90 14.44 -4.93
CA VAL A 171 15.25 13.31 -5.79
C VAL A 171 14.05 12.41 -6.05
N LEU A 172 13.29 12.07 -5.01
CA LEU A 172 12.09 11.23 -5.14
C LEU A 172 10.99 11.91 -5.97
N ASP A 173 10.81 13.23 -5.80
CA ASP A 173 9.86 14.00 -6.60
C ASP A 173 10.31 14.11 -8.07
N ALA A 174 11.59 14.37 -8.32
CA ALA A 174 12.17 14.40 -9.67
C ALA A 174 12.06 13.05 -10.37
N ALA A 175 12.28 11.93 -9.65
CA ALA A 175 12.08 10.59 -10.18
C ALA A 175 10.65 10.40 -10.71
N LYS A 176 9.67 10.84 -9.93
CA LYS A 176 8.25 10.72 -10.26
C LYS A 176 7.82 11.66 -11.39
N ASN A 177 8.18 12.94 -11.31
CA ASN A 177 7.63 13.99 -12.18
C ASN A 177 8.48 14.26 -13.44
N ASN A 178 9.80 14.18 -13.35
CA ASN A 178 10.71 14.55 -14.45
C ASN A 178 11.15 13.35 -15.29
N LEU A 179 11.43 12.22 -14.62
CA LEU A 179 11.90 11.00 -15.27
C LEU A 179 10.79 10.00 -15.57
N ALA A 180 9.54 10.37 -15.26
CA ALA A 180 8.34 9.56 -15.45
C ALA A 180 8.49 8.14 -14.86
N MET A 181 9.21 8.00 -13.75
CA MET A 181 9.27 6.73 -13.02
C MET A 181 7.93 6.50 -12.31
N ASP A 182 7.37 5.31 -12.49
CA ASP A 182 6.12 4.92 -11.83
C ASP A 182 6.42 4.44 -10.39
N LEU A 183 6.85 5.34 -9.52
CA LEU A 183 7.03 5.04 -8.09
C LEU A 183 5.67 5.00 -7.39
N TRP A 184 5.25 3.81 -6.99
CA TRP A 184 3.96 3.59 -6.33
C TRP A 184 4.06 3.50 -4.82
N ARG A 185 5.23 3.14 -4.29
CA ARG A 185 5.51 3.27 -2.88
C ARG A 185 6.97 3.51 -2.62
N VAL A 186 7.25 4.41 -1.69
CA VAL A 186 8.55 4.48 -1.03
C VAL A 186 8.31 4.36 0.47
N LYS A 187 9.12 3.54 1.14
CA LYS A 187 9.13 3.41 2.58
C LYS A 187 10.58 3.48 3.04
N GLY A 188 10.91 4.37 3.96
CA GLY A 188 12.25 4.44 4.53
C GLY A 188 12.25 4.77 6.01
N CYS A 189 13.37 4.48 6.65
CA CYS A 189 13.72 4.90 7.99
C CYS A 189 15.20 5.29 7.97
N LEU A 190 15.52 6.56 8.18
CA LEU A 190 16.86 7.12 7.98
C LEU A 190 17.16 8.17 9.05
N PHE A 191 18.43 8.35 9.41
CA PHE A 191 18.83 9.58 10.09
C PHE A 191 19.06 10.70 9.09
N THR A 192 18.71 11.92 9.49
CA THR A 192 18.91 13.11 8.67
C THR A 192 19.79 14.13 9.40
N TYR A 193 20.32 15.11 8.67
CA TYR A 193 21.01 16.25 9.29
C TYR A 193 20.04 17.22 9.98
N ASP A 194 18.79 17.22 9.53
CA ASP A 194 17.74 18.16 9.94
C ASP A 194 17.13 17.82 11.32
N TYR A 195 17.18 16.55 11.73
CA TYR A 195 16.55 16.06 12.95
C TYR A 195 17.49 15.18 13.78
N ASP A 196 17.38 15.29 15.10
CA ASP A 196 18.14 14.47 16.05
C ASP A 196 17.58 13.05 16.22
N HIS A 197 16.37 12.81 15.73
CA HIS A 197 15.70 11.51 15.77
C HIS A 197 15.61 10.89 14.37
N PRO A 198 15.55 9.55 14.26
CA PRO A 198 15.32 8.90 12.98
C PRO A 198 14.00 9.36 12.36
N VAL A 199 14.01 9.49 11.05
CA VAL A 199 12.92 9.98 10.23
C VAL A 199 12.40 8.82 9.38
N ALA A 200 11.10 8.58 9.48
CA ALA A 200 10.39 7.68 8.59
C ALA A 200 9.81 8.45 7.41
N ILE A 201 9.96 7.86 6.22
CA ILE A 201 9.42 8.38 4.96
C ILE A 201 8.40 7.39 4.45
N GLU A 202 7.20 7.87 4.12
CA GLU A 202 6.20 7.11 3.38
C GLU A 202 5.73 7.92 2.17
N MET A 203 5.92 7.37 0.97
CA MET A 203 5.46 7.98 -0.27
C MET A 203 4.52 7.02 -1.00
N THR A 204 3.50 7.58 -1.63
CA THR A 204 2.58 6.93 -2.56
C THR A 204 2.59 7.70 -3.89
N PRO A 205 1.84 7.30 -4.94
CA PRO A 205 1.81 8.09 -6.18
C PRO A 205 1.34 9.54 -5.97
N SER A 206 0.65 9.83 -4.88
CA SER A 206 -0.07 11.11 -4.70
C SER A 206 0.25 11.83 -3.40
N ARG A 207 1.13 11.26 -2.56
CA ARG A 207 1.48 11.84 -1.26
C ARG A 207 2.91 11.46 -0.88
N CYS A 208 3.59 12.33 -0.16
CA CYS A 208 4.84 12.04 0.52
C CYS A 208 4.71 12.58 1.95
N ASP A 209 4.87 11.72 2.95
CA ASP A 209 4.86 12.09 4.36
C ASP A 209 6.17 11.76 5.01
N VAL A 210 6.52 12.61 5.95
CA VAL A 210 7.69 12.47 6.79
C VAL A 210 7.23 12.57 8.24
N PHE A 211 7.67 11.63 9.06
CA PHE A 211 7.32 11.56 10.47
C PHE A 211 8.48 10.99 11.28
N ALA A 212 8.43 11.14 12.60
CA ALA A 212 9.39 10.49 13.49
C ALA A 212 9.28 8.97 13.34
N ALA A 213 10.40 8.27 13.17
CA ALA A 213 10.35 6.82 13.03
C ALA A 213 9.94 6.16 14.36
N ASP A 214 9.17 5.08 14.25
CA ASP A 214 8.88 4.20 15.39
C ASP A 214 10.18 3.56 15.88
N SER A 215 10.34 3.47 17.21
CA SER A 215 11.52 2.92 17.88
C SER A 215 11.74 1.41 17.67
N GLU A 216 10.91 0.75 16.88
CA GLU A 216 10.97 -0.71 16.66
C GLU A 216 11.96 -1.11 15.55
N SER A 217 12.48 -0.17 14.76
CA SER A 217 13.42 -0.47 13.68
C SER A 217 14.77 0.20 13.96
N ASP A 218 15.80 -0.63 14.16
CA ASP A 218 17.19 -0.16 14.35
C ASP A 218 17.98 -0.06 13.03
N GLN A 219 17.33 -0.36 11.89
CA GLN A 219 17.99 -0.45 10.59
C GLN A 219 17.65 0.76 9.72
N ALA A 220 18.68 1.36 9.11
CA ALA A 220 18.53 2.41 8.13
C ALA A 220 18.24 1.78 6.75
N PHE A 221 17.10 2.12 6.16
CA PHE A 221 16.71 1.56 4.87
C PHE A 221 15.84 2.50 4.05
N LEU A 222 15.80 2.22 2.75
CA LEU A 222 14.81 2.78 1.83
C LEU A 222 14.36 1.68 0.86
N GLU A 223 13.06 1.42 0.81
CA GLU A 223 12.42 0.46 -0.08
C GLU A 223 11.53 1.22 -1.06
N LEU A 224 11.76 1.00 -2.35
CA LEU A 224 11.00 1.57 -3.46
C LEU A 224 10.26 0.45 -4.19
N LEU A 225 9.05 0.76 -4.63
CA LEU A 225 8.17 -0.17 -5.31
C LEU A 225 7.39 0.54 -6.40
N GLY A 226 7.26 -0.12 -7.55
CA GLY A 226 6.59 0.43 -8.72
C GLY A 226 6.69 -0.52 -9.91
N PRO A 227 5.85 -0.37 -10.96
CA PRO A 227 5.95 -1.19 -12.17
C PRO A 227 7.22 -0.92 -12.97
N GLN A 228 7.76 0.31 -12.93
CA GLN A 228 8.92 0.69 -13.72
C GLN A 228 9.66 1.89 -13.12
N PHE A 229 10.96 1.73 -12.85
CA PHE A 229 11.86 2.81 -12.45
C PHE A 229 13.32 2.43 -12.75
N ASP A 230 14.21 3.41 -12.88
CA ASP A 230 15.65 3.20 -13.13
C ASP A 230 16.40 3.07 -11.80
N GLN A 231 16.77 1.84 -11.46
CA GLN A 231 17.48 1.52 -10.22
C GLN A 231 18.86 2.17 -10.14
N ALA A 232 19.61 2.18 -11.25
CA ALA A 232 20.97 2.70 -11.27
C ALA A 232 20.98 4.23 -11.05
N TRP A 233 20.04 4.93 -11.68
CA TRP A 233 19.87 6.35 -11.44
C TRP A 233 19.45 6.64 -9.99
N LEU A 234 18.50 5.87 -9.46
CA LEU A 234 18.04 6.01 -8.07
C LEU A 234 19.18 5.78 -7.07
N ASP A 235 19.99 4.74 -7.26
CA ASP A 235 21.15 4.45 -6.41
C ASP A 235 22.14 5.63 -6.39
N GLN A 236 22.44 6.18 -7.56
CA GLN A 236 23.35 7.31 -7.69
C GLN A 236 22.77 8.58 -7.03
N ALA A 237 21.52 8.92 -7.33
CA ALA A 237 20.88 10.13 -6.84
C ALA A 237 20.66 10.09 -5.31
N ILE A 238 20.26 8.93 -4.78
CA ILE A 238 20.05 8.74 -3.34
C ILE A 238 21.38 8.67 -2.60
N GLY A 239 22.41 8.05 -3.19
CA GLY A 239 23.77 8.09 -2.66
C GLY A 239 24.32 9.51 -2.54
N ALA A 240 24.01 10.39 -3.50
CA ALA A 240 24.39 11.80 -3.44
C ALA A 240 23.72 12.59 -2.31
N CYS A 241 22.61 12.09 -1.75
CA CYS A 241 21.92 12.72 -0.61
C CYS A 241 22.64 12.51 0.73
N GLN A 242 23.68 11.66 0.77
CA GLN A 242 24.51 11.38 1.96
C GLN A 242 25.83 12.17 1.99
N LEU A 243 26.09 12.97 0.95
CA LEU A 243 27.29 13.82 0.81
C LEU A 243 27.03 15.20 1.43
#